data_AF-A0A0S2JGZ1-F1
#
_entry.id   AF-A0A0S2JGZ1-F1
#
_cell.length_a   1.000
_cell.length_b   1.000
_cell.length_c   1.000
_cell.angle_alpha   90.00
_cell.angle_beta   90.00
_cell.angle_gamma   90.00
#
_symmetry.space_group_name_H-M   'P 1'
#
loop_
_entity.id
_entity.type
_entity.pdbx_description
1 polymer ?
#
loop_
_entity_poly.entity_id
_entity_poly.type
_entity_poly.pdbx_seq_one_letter_code
_entity_poly.pdbx_strand_id
1 'polypeptide(L)' 'MPAKFYNKNAEALAQQYLSTSFEQVHQSWHQLLPAIINNPNARLLDIGAGSGRDEYLILL' A
#
# COMPACT_ATOMS: atom_id res chain seq x y z
N MET A 1 -10.83 -17.36 6.07
CA MET A 1 -11.57 -16.27 6.76
C MET A 1 -11.30 -14.99 6.01
N PRO A 2 -12.29 -14.27 5.45
CA PRO A 2 -11.85 -12.94 4.97
C PRO A 2 -12.91 -11.83 5.02
N ALA A 3 -13.85 -11.77 4.08
CA ALA A 3 -14.62 -10.56 3.80
C ALA A 3 -15.43 -10.04 5.00
N LYS A 4 -16.13 -10.91 5.75
CA LYS A 4 -16.93 -10.47 6.90
C LYS A 4 -16.08 -9.83 8.01
N PHE A 5 -14.84 -10.28 8.20
CA PHE A 5 -13.94 -9.71 9.21
C PHE A 5 -13.43 -8.33 8.77
N TYR A 6 -12.94 -8.21 7.53
CA TYR A 6 -12.49 -6.92 7.00
C TYR A 6 -13.63 -5.90 6.92
N ASN A 7 -14.83 -6.32 6.48
CA ASN A 7 -15.99 -5.42 6.43
C ASN A 7 -16.38 -4.92 7.81
N LYS A 8 -16.39 -5.80 8.83
CA LYS A 8 -16.79 -5.43 10.19
C LYS A 8 -15.78 -4.52 10.88
N ASN A 9 -14.49 -4.70 10.61
CA ASN A 9 -13.40 -4.04 11.33
C ASN A 9 -12.63 -3.04 10.45
N ALA A 10 -13.17 -2.65 9.29
CA ALA A 10 -12.45 -1.87 8.27
C ALA A 10 -11.81 -0.60 8.84
N GLU A 11 -12.56 0.16 9.63
CA GLU A 11 -12.07 1.41 10.23
C GLU A 11 -10.93 1.18 11.22
N ALA A 12 -11.10 0.24 12.15
CA ALA A 12 -10.07 -0.08 13.15
C ALA A 12 -8.79 -0.63 12.49
N LEU A 13 -8.95 -1.47 11.46
CA LEU A 13 -7.83 -2.00 10.69
C LEU A 13 -7.14 -0.90 9.86
N ALA A 14 -7.90 0.02 9.27
CA ALA A 14 -7.34 1.17 8.55
C ALA A 14 -6.51 2.06 9.48
N GLN A 15 -7.00 2.35 10.70
CA GLN A 15 -6.23 3.12 11.69
C GLN A 15 -4.92 2.43 12.07
N GLN A 16 -4.94 1.12 12.31
CA GLN A 16 -3.72 0.35 12.60
C GLN A 16 -2.78 0.31 11.40
N TYR A 17 -3.31 0.15 10.19
CA TYR A 17 -2.50 0.08 8.97
C TYR A 17 -1.81 1.42 8.65
N LEU A 18 -2.51 2.52 8.89
CA LEU A 18 -2.02 3.88 8.67
C LEU A 18 -1.21 4.44 9.85
N SER A 19 -1.05 3.69 10.95
CA SER A 19 -0.26 4.14 12.11
C SER A 19 1.25 4.04 11.90
N THR A 20 1.69 3.41 10.80
CA THR A 20 3.10 3.30 10.40
C THR A 20 3.28 4.01 9.06
N SER A 21 4.37 4.74 8.88
CA SER A 21 4.57 5.51 7.65
C SER A 21 4.83 4.58 6.45
N PHE A 22 4.55 5.10 5.25
CA PHE A 22 4.85 4.41 4.01
C PHE A 22 6.33 4.01 3.94
N GLU A 23 7.24 4.93 4.25
CA GLU A 23 8.68 4.74 4.20
C GLU A 23 9.15 3.65 5.18
N GLN A 24 8.59 3.66 6.40
CA GLN A 24 8.92 2.67 7.43
C GLN A 24 8.54 1.26 6.98
N VAL A 25 7.41 1.10 6.29
CA VAL A 25 6.97 -0.22 5.81
C VAL A 25 7.79 -0.70 4.61
N HIS A 26 8.18 0.22 3.73
CA HIS A 26 8.87 -0.12 2.48
C HIS A 26 10.40 -0.09 2.59
N GLN A 27 10.95 0.28 3.75
CA GLN A 27 12.37 0.54 3.96
C GLN A 27 13.31 -0.52 3.39
N SER A 28 12.99 -1.81 3.54
CA SER A 28 13.85 -2.92 3.11
C SER A 28 13.99 -3.06 1.58
N TRP A 29 13.03 -2.52 0.82
CA TRP A 29 12.99 -2.63 -0.63
C TRP A 29 12.84 -1.28 -1.34
N HIS A 30 12.83 -0.18 -0.58
CA HIS A 30 12.67 1.18 -1.08
C HIS A 30 13.66 1.52 -2.20
N GLN A 31 14.89 1.04 -2.13
CA GLN A 31 15.92 1.23 -3.17
C GLN A 31 15.56 0.66 -4.54
N LEU A 32 14.60 -0.28 -4.62
CA LEU A 32 14.15 -0.88 -5.88
C LEU A 32 13.01 -0.07 -6.53
N LEU A 33 12.27 0.72 -5.73
CA LEU A 33 11.10 1.47 -6.20
C LEU A 33 11.43 2.49 -7.31
N PRO A 34 12.53 3.27 -7.27
CA PRO A 34 12.82 4.25 -8.32
C PRO A 34 12.94 3.64 -9.72
N ALA A 35 13.44 2.41 -9.85
CA ALA A 35 13.56 1.76 -11.15
C ALA A 35 12.19 1.38 -11.75
N ILE A 36 11.19 1.17 -10.89
CA ILE A 36 9.82 0.81 -11.27
C ILE A 36 9.00 2.08 -11.53
N ILE A 37 9.03 3.05 -10.59
CA ILE A 37 8.24 4.28 -10.64
C ILE A 37 8.67 5.16 -11.82
N ASN A 38 9.97 5.32 -12.05
CA ASN A 38 10.47 6.15 -13.15
C ASN A 38 10.37 5.46 -14.53
N ASN A 39 9.86 4.23 -14.61
CA ASN A 39 9.65 3.55 -15.87
C ASN A 39 8.28 3.91 -16.45
N PRO A 40 8.19 4.69 -17.54
CA PRO A 40 6.90 5.12 -18.11
C PRO A 40 6.07 3.97 -18.68
N ASN A 41 6.68 2.80 -18.89
CA ASN A 41 6.00 1.60 -19.34
C ASN A 41 5.56 0.68 -18.19
N ALA A 42 5.88 1.03 -16.95
CA ALA A 42 5.41 0.28 -15.79
C ALA A 42 3.88 0.30 -15.73
N ARG A 43 3.34 -0.78 -15.16
CA ARG A 43 1.93 -0.95 -14.85
C ARG A 43 1.86 -1.49 -13.44
N LEU A 44 1.22 -0.75 -12.55
CA LEU A 44 1.04 -1.12 -11.15
C LEU A 44 -0.41 -1.55 -10.93
N LEU A 45 -0.61 -2.61 -10.16
CA LEU A 45 -1.91 -3.10 -9.74
C LEU A 45 -1.84 -3.37 -8.24
N ASP A 46 -2.60 -2.62 -7.46
CA ASP A 46 -2.74 -2.85 -6.02
C ASP A 46 -3.91 -3.80 -5.75
N ILE A 47 -3.60 -5.05 -5.39
CA ILE A 47 -4.59 -6.08 -5.11
C ILE A 47 -4.89 -6.09 -3.61
N GLY A 48 -6.11 -5.71 -3.26
CA GLY A 48 -6.51 -5.62 -1.85
C GLY A 48 -6.06 -4.33 -1.17
N ALA A 49 -6.06 -3.21 -1.91
CA ALA A 49 -5.60 -1.89 -1.50
C ALA A 49 -6.12 -1.38 -0.12
N GLY A 50 -7.25 -1.91 0.35
CA GLY A 50 -7.78 -1.59 1.68
C GLY A 50 -8.00 -0.09 1.84
N SER A 51 -7.30 0.54 2.79
CA SER A 51 -7.36 1.98 3.05
C SER A 51 -6.42 2.83 2.17
N GLY A 52 -5.77 2.25 1.17
CA GLY A 52 -5.02 2.99 0.13
C GLY A 52 -3.61 3.45 0.51
N ARG A 53 -2.95 2.85 1.51
CA ARG A 53 -1.59 3.28 1.92
C ARG A 53 -0.60 3.26 0.74
N ASP A 54 -0.69 2.22 -0.08
CA ASP A 54 0.30 1.95 -1.12
C ASP A 54 -0.08 2.60 -2.46
N GLU A 55 -1.24 3.27 -2.55
CA GLU A 55 -1.61 4.13 -3.69
C GLU A 55 -0.59 5.26 -3.91
N TYR A 56 0.12 5.68 -2.86
CA TYR A 56 1.20 6.66 -2.95
C TYR A 56 2.30 6.23 -3.94
N LEU A 57 2.54 4.92 -4.13
CA LEU A 57 3.47 4.41 -5.15
C LEU A 57 3.05 4.70 -6.58
N ILE A 58 1.75 4.88 -6.81
CA ILE A 58 1.15 5.04 -8.14
C ILE A 58 1.10 6.52 -8.53
N LEU A 59 1.11 7.43 -7.55
CA LEU A 59 1.00 8.88 -7.74
C LEU A 59 2.36 9.60 -7.84
N LEU A 60 3.47 8.90 -7.56
CA LEU A 60 4.84 9.38 -7.70
C LEU A 60 5.38 9.13 -9.11
#